data_AF-A0A8J3V6M3-F1
#
_entry.id   AF-A0A8J3V6M3-F1
#
_cell.length_a   1.000
_cell.length_b   1.000
_cell.length_c   1.000
_cell.angle_alpha   90.00
_cell.angle_beta   90.00
_cell.angle_gamma   90.00
#
_symmetry.space_group_name_H-M   'P 1'
#
loop_
_entity.id
_entity.type
_entity.pdbx_description
1 polymer ?
#
loop_
_entity_poly.entity_id
_entity_poly.type
_entity_poly.pdbx_seq_one_letter_code
_entity_poly.pdbx_strand_id
1 'polypeptide(L)'
;MTERLDQPRELTTRLRPYYDPEAFGRLSERIARFLGTARFIVYMTVFVSVWLLWNFLTPFKFDPYPFIFLTLMLSLQASYAAPLILLAQNRQADRDRIQYEQDRLTADRNQAEIEYLTREIAGLRIALGEIATREYIRSELQRLQEELAQQQ
;
A
#
# COMPACT_ATOMS: atom_id res chain seq x y z
N MET A 1 -21.97 -51.82 35.41
CA MET A 1 -22.94 -51.25 34.45
C MET A 1 -22.94 -49.75 34.68
N THR A 2 -21.96 -49.04 34.13
CA THR A 2 -21.79 -47.59 34.31
C THR A 2 -21.68 -46.97 32.93
N GLU A 3 -22.79 -46.40 32.49
CA GLU A 3 -22.99 -45.76 31.21
C GLU A 3 -22.24 -44.42 31.22
N ARG A 4 -21.14 -44.32 30.45
CA ARG A 4 -20.41 -43.06 30.26
C ARG A 4 -21.15 -42.18 29.24
N LEU A 5 -22.10 -41.41 29.76
CA LEU A 5 -22.84 -40.36 29.07
C LEU A 5 -22.15 -38.99 29.23
N ASP A 6 -20.87 -38.89 28.86
CA ASP A 6 -20.16 -37.60 28.98
C ASP A 6 -19.17 -37.38 27.83
N GLN A 7 -19.72 -37.33 26.61
CA GLN A 7 -19.06 -36.68 25.48
C GLN A 7 -20.10 -35.83 24.78
N PRO A 8 -20.04 -34.48 24.87
CA PRO A 8 -20.83 -33.66 23.98
C PRO A 8 -20.35 -33.93 22.56
N ARG A 9 -21.21 -34.56 21.75
CA ARG A 9 -21.04 -34.65 20.30
C ARG A 9 -21.05 -33.22 19.76
N GLU A 10 -19.87 -32.68 19.50
CA GLU A 10 -19.70 -31.42 18.79
C GLU A 10 -20.07 -31.60 17.31
N LEU A 11 -21.37 -31.64 17.03
CA LEU A 11 -21.93 -31.52 15.69
C LEU A 11 -21.79 -30.07 15.20
N THR A 12 -20.56 -29.56 15.11
CA THR A 12 -20.30 -28.30 14.45
C THR A 12 -20.01 -28.59 12.98
N THR A 13 -21.07 -28.83 12.21
CA THR A 13 -20.99 -28.68 10.76
C THR A 13 -20.88 -27.18 10.49
N ARG A 14 -19.69 -26.62 10.73
CA ARG A 14 -19.34 -25.29 10.26
C ARG A 14 -19.15 -25.41 8.74
N LEU A 15 -20.26 -25.28 8.02
CA LEU A 15 -20.27 -24.84 6.63
C LEU A 15 -19.65 -23.44 6.60
N ARG A 16 -18.32 -23.35 6.70
CA ARG A 16 -17.59 -22.17 6.28
C ARG A 16 -17.63 -22.20 4.76
N PRO A 17 -18.38 -21.30 4.09
CA PRO A 17 -18.16 -21.13 2.66
C PRO A 17 -16.67 -20.83 2.48
N TYR A 18 -15.98 -21.72 1.75
CA TYR A 18 -14.59 -21.52 1.36
C TYR A 18 -14.60 -20.40 0.33
N TYR A 19 -14.53 -19.17 0.84
CA TYR A 19 -14.36 -17.98 0.01
C TYR A 19 -12.93 -18.02 -0.49
N ASP A 20 -12.72 -18.12 -1.79
CA ASP A 20 -11.39 -18.15 -2.40
C ASP A 20 -10.86 -16.70 -2.51
N PRO A 21 -9.98 -16.26 -1.59
CA PRO A 21 -9.52 -14.88 -1.55
C PRO A 21 -8.69 -14.52 -2.79
N GLU A 22 -8.14 -15.50 -3.52
CA GLU A 22 -7.28 -15.27 -4.67
C GLU A 22 -8.07 -14.91 -5.94
N ALA A 23 -9.19 -15.60 -6.19
CA ALA A 23 -10.10 -15.27 -7.28
C ALA A 23 -10.74 -13.89 -7.06
N PHE A 24 -11.16 -13.62 -5.82
CA PHE A 24 -11.75 -12.35 -5.43
C PHE A 24 -10.73 -11.19 -5.46
N GLY A 25 -9.48 -11.46 -5.04
CA GLY A 25 -8.39 -10.49 -5.11
C GLY A 25 -8.08 -10.05 -6.53
N ARG A 26 -8.02 -10.99 -7.49
CA ARG A 26 -7.80 -10.68 -8.91
C ARG A 26 -8.94 -9.89 -9.53
N LEU A 27 -10.19 -10.20 -9.18
CA LEU A 27 -11.37 -9.46 -9.64
C LEU A 27 -11.34 -8.02 -9.12
N SER A 28 -11.12 -7.82 -7.83
CA SER A 28 -11.05 -6.50 -7.20
C SER A 28 -9.93 -5.63 -7.77
N GLU A 29 -8.76 -6.21 -8.08
CA GLU A 29 -7.65 -5.49 -8.72
C GLU A 29 -7.97 -5.01 -10.13
N ARG A 30 -8.71 -5.84 -10.89
CA ARG A 30 -9.16 -5.50 -12.24
C ARG A 30 -10.18 -4.37 -12.18
N ILE A 31 -11.12 -4.45 -11.24
CA ILE A 31 -12.15 -3.44 -11.05
C ILE A 31 -11.55 -2.12 -10.55
N ALA A 32 -10.65 -2.15 -9.57
CA ALA A 32 -10.00 -0.93 -9.07
C ALA A 32 -9.28 -0.17 -10.19
N ARG A 33 -8.55 -0.88 -11.05
CA ARG A 33 -7.92 -0.29 -12.25
C ARG A 33 -8.94 0.22 -13.26
N PHE A 34 -10.08 -0.46 -13.41
CA PHE A 34 -11.13 -0.09 -14.36
C PHE A 34 -11.91 1.16 -13.91
N LEU A 35 -12.37 1.20 -12.66
CA LEU A 35 -13.10 2.35 -12.08
C LEU A 35 -12.21 3.60 -11.94
N GLY A 36 -10.91 3.43 -11.65
CA GLY A 36 -9.97 4.54 -11.52
C GLY A 36 -9.54 5.20 -12.85
N THR A 37 -9.96 4.66 -14.00
CA THR A 37 -9.54 5.16 -15.31
C THR A 37 -10.62 6.05 -15.94
N ALA A 38 -10.23 7.21 -16.52
CA ALA A 38 -11.13 8.13 -17.23
C ALA A 38 -11.95 7.48 -18.36
N ARG A 39 -11.47 6.35 -18.89
CA ARG A 39 -12.13 5.53 -19.92
C ARG A 39 -13.50 4.99 -19.45
N PHE A 40 -13.68 4.70 -18.17
CA PHE A 40 -14.96 4.23 -17.63
C PHE A 40 -16.05 5.30 -17.75
N ILE A 41 -15.71 6.55 -17.40
CA ILE A 41 -16.62 7.69 -17.48
C ILE A 41 -17.03 7.92 -18.93
N VAL A 42 -16.07 7.92 -19.86
CA VAL A 42 -16.35 8.07 -21.30
C VAL A 42 -17.29 6.97 -21.80
N TYR A 43 -17.03 5.71 -21.45
CA TYR A 43 -17.89 4.59 -21.82
C TYR A 43 -19.31 4.75 -21.28
N MET A 44 -19.46 5.14 -20.01
CA MET A 44 -20.77 5.37 -19.40
C MET A 44 -21.53 6.53 -20.05
N THR A 45 -20.86 7.63 -20.38
CA THR A 45 -21.47 8.75 -21.12
C THR A 45 -21.95 8.29 -22.49
N VAL A 46 -21.13 7.55 -23.24
CA VAL A 46 -21.51 7.02 -24.56
C VAL A 46 -22.70 6.07 -24.44
N PHE A 47 -22.72 5.18 -23.44
CA PHE A 47 -23.83 4.26 -23.21
C PHE A 47 -25.15 5.01 -22.97
N VAL A 48 -25.14 6.01 -22.09
CA VAL A 48 -26.33 6.85 -21.80
C VAL A 48 -26.75 7.64 -23.04
N SER A 49 -25.81 8.22 -23.79
CA SER A 49 -26.10 8.92 -25.03
C SER A 49 -26.73 8.00 -26.08
N VAL A 50 -26.17 6.82 -26.31
CA VAL A 50 -26.71 5.84 -27.27
C VAL A 50 -28.12 5.40 -26.87
N TRP A 51 -28.38 5.16 -25.58
CA TRP A 51 -29.71 4.83 -25.09
C TRP A 51 -30.72 5.95 -25.36
N LEU A 52 -30.32 7.18 -25.07
CA LEU A 52 -31.15 8.36 -25.33
C LEU A 52 -31.46 8.51 -26.82
N LEU A 53 -30.44 8.40 -27.69
CA LEU A 53 -30.62 8.46 -29.14
C LEU A 53 -31.55 7.34 -29.63
N TRP A 54 -31.35 6.10 -29.17
CA TRP A 54 -32.21 4.97 -29.54
C TRP A 54 -33.67 5.23 -29.18
N ASN A 55 -33.92 5.78 -27.99
CA ASN A 55 -35.27 6.11 -27.53
C ASN A 55 -35.92 7.24 -28.33
N PHE A 56 -35.15 8.25 -28.75
CA PHE A 56 -35.63 9.37 -29.55
C PHE A 56 -35.86 9.02 -31.03
N LEU A 57 -35.00 8.18 -31.61
CA LEU A 57 -35.06 7.82 -33.04
C LEU A 57 -36.12 6.75 -33.33
N THR A 58 -36.49 5.94 -32.34
CA THR A 58 -37.45 4.86 -32.54
C THR A 58 -38.87 5.36 -32.31
N PRO A 59 -39.80 5.24 -33.28
CA PRO A 59 -41.21 5.64 -33.09
C PRO A 59 -41.92 4.81 -31.99
N PHE A 60 -41.40 3.61 -31.71
CA PHE A 60 -41.69 2.87 -30.48
C PHE A 60 -40.83 3.40 -29.33
N LYS A 61 -41.42 4.26 -28.50
CA LYS A 61 -40.81 4.74 -27.26
C LYS A 61 -40.70 3.59 -26.27
N PHE A 62 -39.61 2.84 -26.34
CA PHE A 62 -39.33 1.71 -25.43
C PHE A 62 -39.26 2.16 -23.96
N ASP A 63 -38.83 3.40 -23.71
CA ASP A 63 -38.73 4.01 -22.37
C ASP A 63 -39.14 5.50 -22.41
N PRO A 64 -40.44 5.84 -22.36
CA PRO A 64 -40.92 7.22 -22.39
C PRO A 64 -40.37 8.05 -21.22
N TYR A 65 -40.28 9.38 -21.39
CA TYR A 65 -39.93 10.31 -20.30
C TYR A 65 -40.80 10.02 -19.07
N PRO A 66 -40.23 9.67 -17.89
CA PRO A 66 -38.90 10.07 -17.37
C PRO A 66 -37.76 9.01 -17.45
N PHE A 67 -37.77 8.09 -18.41
CA PHE A 67 -36.74 7.04 -18.58
C PHE A 67 -36.61 6.10 -17.35
N ILE A 68 -37.69 5.41 -17.02
CA ILE A 68 -37.77 4.59 -15.80
C ILE A 68 -36.80 3.40 -15.85
N PHE A 69 -36.62 2.78 -17.02
CA PHE A 69 -35.74 1.63 -17.17
C PHE A 69 -34.28 2.01 -17.02
N LEU A 70 -33.86 3.11 -17.65
CA LEU A 70 -32.49 3.63 -17.50
C LEU A 70 -32.21 4.01 -16.04
N THR A 71 -33.17 4.65 -15.37
CA THR A 71 -33.04 5.05 -13.96
C THR A 71 -32.93 3.82 -13.04
N LEU A 72 -33.75 2.79 -13.25
CA LEU A 72 -33.70 1.54 -12.50
C LEU A 72 -32.39 0.80 -12.71
N MET A 73 -31.87 0.77 -13.94
CA MET A 73 -30.61 0.13 -14.25
C MET A 73 -29.44 0.85 -13.57
N LEU A 74 -29.40 2.18 -13.62
CA LEU A 74 -28.36 2.98 -12.97
C LEU A 74 -28.42 2.89 -11.44
N SER A 75 -29.61 2.87 -10.85
CA SER A 75 -29.76 2.72 -9.40
C SER A 75 -29.30 1.33 -8.91
N LEU A 76 -29.64 0.28 -9.66
CA LEU A 76 -29.15 -1.07 -9.39
C LEU A 76 -27.62 -1.16 -9.55
N GLN A 77 -27.08 -0.54 -10.61
CA GLN A 77 -25.64 -0.48 -10.83
C GLN A 77 -24.92 0.17 -9.64
N ALA A 78 -25.40 1.32 -9.16
CA ALA A 78 -24.84 2.00 -8.00
C ALA A 78 -24.95 1.13 -6.72
N SER A 79 -26.09 0.46 -6.53
CA SER A 79 -26.32 -0.42 -5.38
C SER A 79 -25.36 -1.61 -5.33
N TYR A 80 -25.03 -2.22 -6.47
CA TYR A 80 -24.05 -3.32 -6.52
C TYR A 80 -22.61 -2.82 -6.53
N ALA A 81 -22.35 -1.62 -7.06
CA ALA A 81 -21.02 -1.02 -7.02
C ALA A 81 -20.56 -0.72 -5.59
N ALA A 82 -21.44 -0.22 -4.72
CA ALA A 82 -21.10 0.13 -3.34
C ALA A 82 -20.45 -1.01 -2.51
N PRO A 83 -21.06 -2.20 -2.37
CA PRO A 83 -20.43 -3.31 -1.63
C PRO A 83 -19.16 -3.77 -2.31
N LEU A 84 -19.11 -3.81 -3.64
CA LEU A 84 -17.92 -4.22 -4.37
C LEU A 84 -16.75 -3.25 -4.12
N ILE A 85 -17.02 -1.94 -4.13
CA ILE A 85 -16.04 -0.90 -3.78
C ILE A 85 -15.59 -1.06 -2.33
N LEU A 86 -16.49 -1.30 -1.38
CA LEU A 86 -16.13 -1.54 0.03
C LEU A 86 -15.19 -2.75 0.19
N LEU A 87 -15.44 -3.83 -0.54
CA LEU A 87 -14.54 -4.99 -0.51
C LEU A 87 -13.18 -4.68 -1.17
N ALA A 88 -13.15 -3.90 -2.25
CA ALA A 88 -11.89 -3.44 -2.84
C ALA A 88 -11.11 -2.53 -1.89
N GLN A 89 -11.80 -1.65 -1.14
CA GLN A 89 -11.23 -0.77 -0.13
C GLN A 89 -10.67 -1.52 1.07
N ASN A 90 -11.41 -2.50 1.63
CA ASN A 90 -10.91 -3.32 2.74
C ASN A 90 -9.56 -3.99 2.40
N ARG A 91 -9.45 -4.49 1.17
CA ARG A 91 -8.21 -5.12 0.71
C ARG A 91 -7.08 -4.11 0.48
N GLN A 92 -7.38 -2.92 -0.01
CA GLN A 92 -6.38 -1.84 -0.10
C GLN A 92 -5.88 -1.47 1.30
N ALA A 93 -6.79 -1.28 2.26
CA ALA A 93 -6.45 -0.98 3.64
C ALA A 93 -5.59 -2.08 4.30
N ASP A 94 -5.86 -3.36 4.01
CA ASP A 94 -5.02 -4.47 4.50
C ASP A 94 -3.59 -4.41 3.94
N ARG A 95 -3.42 -4.12 2.65
CA ARG A 95 -2.08 -3.93 2.05
C ARG A 95 -1.38 -2.71 2.64
N ASP A 96 -2.09 -1.59 2.74
CA ASP A 96 -1.56 -0.33 3.26
C ASP A 96 -1.12 -0.49 4.71
N ARG A 97 -1.84 -1.30 5.50
CA ARG A 97 -1.44 -1.66 6.86
C ARG A 97 -0.13 -2.44 6.89
N ILE A 98 0.03 -3.46 6.05
CA ILE A 98 1.27 -4.26 5.98
C ILE A 98 2.44 -3.37 5.55
N GLN A 99 2.24 -2.54 4.54
CA GLN A 99 3.26 -1.59 4.07
C GLN A 99 3.66 -0.64 5.21
N TYR A 100 2.69 -0.08 5.93
CA TYR A 100 2.93 0.81 7.05
C TYR A 100 3.72 0.13 8.18
N GLU A 101 3.40 -1.13 8.51
CA GLU A 101 4.16 -1.89 9.52
C GLU A 101 5.61 -2.13 9.07
N GLN A 102 5.85 -2.44 7.79
CA GLN A 102 7.20 -2.59 7.24
C GLN A 102 7.99 -1.28 7.21
N ASP A 103 7.33 -0.18 6.83
CA ASP A 103 7.95 1.15 6.80
C ASP A 103 8.34 1.58 8.22
N ARG A 104 7.51 1.28 9.22
CA ARG A 104 7.85 1.52 10.63
C ARG A 104 9.08 0.73 11.09
N LEU A 105 9.12 -0.57 10.80
CA LEU A 105 10.29 -1.40 11.15
C LEU A 105 11.57 -0.91 10.46
N THR A 106 11.45 -0.44 9.22
CA THR A 106 12.56 0.14 8.47
C THR A 106 13.00 1.47 9.08
N ALA A 107 12.06 2.34 9.46
CA ALA A 107 12.36 3.60 10.12
C ALA A 107 13.08 3.40 11.46
N ASP A 108 12.62 2.45 12.28
CA ASP A 108 13.25 2.12 13.56
C ASP A 108 14.70 1.63 13.37
N ARG A 109 14.94 0.78 12.36
CA ARG A 109 16.30 0.31 12.00
C ARG A 109 17.18 1.46 11.51
N ASN A 110 16.66 2.30 10.63
CA ASN A 110 17.39 3.45 10.11
C ASN A 110 17.76 4.42 11.24
N GLN A 111 16.86 4.64 12.19
CA GLN A 111 17.15 5.47 13.36
C GLN A 111 18.30 4.87 14.18
N ALA A 112 18.26 3.56 14.47
CA ALA A 112 19.33 2.89 15.20
C ALA A 112 20.67 2.93 14.46
N GLU A 113 20.66 2.78 13.13
CA GLU A 113 21.86 2.89 12.30
C GLU A 113 22.44 4.31 12.30
N ILE A 114 21.59 5.34 12.20
CA ILE A 114 22.01 6.75 12.30
C ILE A 114 22.59 7.05 13.68
N GLU A 115 21.98 6.56 14.76
CA GLU A 115 22.48 6.73 16.12
C GLU A 115 23.86 6.06 16.30
N TYR A 116 24.04 4.86 15.75
CA TYR A 116 25.31 4.15 15.74
C TYR A 116 26.38 4.94 14.96
N LEU A 117 26.08 5.34 13.72
CA LEU A 117 26.98 6.13 12.89
C LEU A 117 27.35 7.46 13.55
N THR A 118 26.39 8.13 14.20
CA THR A 118 26.63 9.38 14.92
C THR A 118 27.60 9.18 16.08
N ARG A 119 27.45 8.09 16.84
CA ARG A 119 28.38 7.74 17.91
C ARG A 119 29.77 7.42 17.38
N GLU A 120 29.85 6.69 16.28
CA GLU A 120 31.12 6.32 15.64
C GLU A 120 31.84 7.56 15.09
N ILE A 121 31.11 8.48 14.45
CA ILE A 121 31.65 9.76 13.98
C ILE A 121 32.12 10.63 15.14
N ALA A 122 31.38 10.66 16.26
CA ALA A 122 31.80 11.38 17.46
C ALA A 122 33.09 10.79 18.05
N GLY A 123 33.20 9.46 18.10
CA GLY A 123 34.42 8.76 18.52
C GLY A 123 35.60 9.06 17.58
N LEU A 124 35.39 8.95 16.26
CA LEU A 124 36.38 9.30 15.24
C LEU A 124 36.84 10.75 15.37
N ARG A 125 35.91 11.69 15.60
CA ARG A 125 36.23 13.11 15.80
C ARG A 125 37.11 13.33 17.02
N ILE A 126 36.86 12.62 18.13
CA ILE A 126 37.69 12.72 19.35
C ILE A 126 39.09 12.17 19.07
N ALA A 127 39.18 10.96 18.49
CA ALA A 127 40.46 10.33 18.16
C ALA A 127 41.29 11.18 17.16
N LEU A 128 40.64 11.74 16.13
CA LEU A 128 41.28 12.68 15.21
C LEU A 128 41.65 13.99 15.89
N GLY A 129 40.84 14.48 16.84
CA GLY A 129 41.14 15.68 17.63
C GLY A 129 42.39 15.52 18.50
N GLU A 130 42.63 14.33 19.05
CA GLU A 130 43.84 14.03 19.82
C GLU A 130 45.09 13.98 18.92
N ILE A 131 45.01 13.34 17.76
CA ILE A 131 46.16 13.19 16.83
C ILE A 131 46.42 14.48 16.03
N ALA A 132 45.39 15.24 15.67
CA ALA A 132 45.50 16.49 14.92
C ALA A 132 45.66 17.72 15.83
N THR A 133 46.28 17.55 17.01
CA THR A 133 46.65 18.71 17.81
C THR A 133 47.70 19.50 17.02
N ARG A 134 47.50 20.82 16.86
CA ARG A 134 48.42 21.72 16.12
C ARG A 134 49.88 21.49 16.49
N GLU A 135 50.14 21.17 17.75
CA GLU A 135 51.47 20.91 18.28
C GLU A 135 52.11 19.63 17.74
N TYR A 136 51.32 18.55 17.55
CA TYR A 136 51.81 17.30 16.97
C TYR A 136 52.13 17.47 15.47
N ILE A 137 51.26 18.13 14.71
CA ILE A 137 51.53 18.42 13.30
C ILE A 137 52.76 19.33 13.18
N ARG A 138 52.91 20.30 14.10
CA ARG A 138 54.07 21.19 14.14
C ARG A 138 55.35 20.45 14.49
N SER A 139 55.33 19.57 15.49
CA SER A 139 56.50 18.79 15.89
C SER A 139 56.93 17.84 14.78
N GLU A 140 55.99 17.20 14.08
CA GLU A 140 56.33 16.26 13.01
C GLU A 140 56.83 16.97 11.74
N LEU A 141 56.31 18.16 11.43
CA LEU A 141 56.87 19.02 10.39
C LEU A 141 58.30 19.48 10.73
N GLN A 142 58.57 19.85 11.99
CA GLN A 142 59.91 20.24 12.44
C GLN A 142 60.87 19.06 12.39
N ARG A 143 60.43 17.88 12.83
CA ARG A 143 61.22 16.65 12.81
C ARG A 143 61.61 16.23 11.40
N LEU A 144 60.67 16.30 10.45
CA LEU A 144 60.95 16.06 9.03
C LEU A 144 61.90 17.11 8.43
N GLN A 145 61.79 18.38 8.86
CA GLN A 145 62.74 19.43 8.45
C GLN A 145 64.15 19.15 8.99
N GLU A 146 64.29 18.71 10.24
CA GLU A 146 65.58 18.36 10.84
C GLU A 146 66.22 17.13 10.17
N GLU A 147 65.44 16.09 9.86
CA GLU A 147 65.94 14.92 9.12
C GLU A 147 66.44 15.29 7.71
N LEU A 148 65.70 16.14 6.98
CA LEU A 148 66.13 16.64 5.68
C LEU A 148 67.39 17.52 5.78
N ALA A 149 67.51 18.30 6.84
CA ALA A 149 68.69 19.14 7.10
C ALA A 149 69.92 18.31 7.50
N GLN A 150 69.75 17.14 8.14
CA GLN A 150 70.83 16.21 8.45
C GLN A 150 71.26 15.34 7.27
N GLN A 151 70.42 15.21 6.24
CA GLN A 151 70.76 14.50 5.00
C GLN A 151 71.53 15.37 3.98
N GLN A 152 71.72 16.67 4.24
CA GLN A 152 72.58 17.56 3.46
C GLN A 152 73.93 17.80 4.15
#